data_AF-A0A2V8KEX6-F1
#
_entry.id   AF-A0A2V8KEX6-F1
#
_cell.length_a   1.000
_cell.length_b   1.000
_cell.length_c   1.000
_cell.angle_alpha   90.00
_cell.angle_beta   90.00
_cell.angle_gamma   90.00
#
_symmetry.space_group_name_H-M   'P 1'
#
loop_
_entity.id
_entity.type
_entity.pdbx_description
1 polymer ?
#
loop_
_entity_poly.entity_id
_entity_poly.type
_entity_poly.pdbx_seq_one_letter_code
_entity_poly.pdbx_strand_id
1 'polypeptide(L)'
;MEEKTTVTYIAGRSSSLCAFFYFAALVFVVQSGGRNGPSHAVVLLLAIACGVLAWLVKQDAVTLPLAAIGLVWLSWPRNTVRRQAIGTFVWVAILLAALLFQRGHIAAVEQFTRENSSLVAAGFEETIPLTPYLLTSIKELTTYYLWRMFVPVHLSVDPDPTIIHNLASPGLWISLVVLLSLCTAIWMLRKSRPVLAVGIMLIVISPLSAYAAFPLADVVAEHRAYISTLGAVIIMAAVLVQTRYPVVLSAVALMSYFWLTVDRNLVWRDEATLWRDAAQKAPEKLRPHLNLGALYQVRGDNQQAIKEYEFVLKRVPKHDAALANLGSVYLALNQVDQAETMLNRAITAQTHFPNTYINLAVVRLRQGRFEDARRLLKEAEALNPRQPMVHHNLGDIFFNEHHTSQAIVEYLAELQINPGSPITHLHLAMAYEASGSPADSLKHYLILQRLQPANTEVQAAIRHLQQ
;
A
#
# COMPACT_ATOMS: atom_id res chain seq x y z
N MET A 1 15.53 -16.29 10.12
CA MET A 1 14.26 -16.94 9.74
C MET A 1 13.59 -16.02 8.74
N GLU A 2 13.72 -16.31 7.45
CA GLU A 2 12.94 -15.62 6.42
C GLU A 2 11.49 -16.04 6.60
N GLU A 3 10.69 -15.17 7.21
CA GLU A 3 9.25 -15.27 7.13
C GLU A 3 8.89 -15.01 5.67
N LYS A 4 8.90 -16.06 4.84
CA LYS A 4 8.25 -16.08 3.53
C LYS A 4 6.75 -15.99 3.77
N THR A 5 6.29 -14.84 4.22
CA THR A 5 4.88 -14.48 4.17
C THR A 5 4.56 -14.27 2.70
N THR A 6 4.06 -15.32 2.05
CA THR A 6 3.45 -15.22 0.74
C THR A 6 2.53 -14.01 0.74
N VAL A 7 2.82 -13.05 -0.15
CA VAL A 7 2.15 -11.74 -0.32
C VAL A 7 0.66 -11.87 -0.68
N THR A 8 0.10 -13.08 -0.68
CA THR A 8 -1.33 -13.40 -0.66
C THR A 8 -1.97 -13.06 0.70
N TYR A 9 -1.84 -11.77 1.02
CA TYR A 9 -2.03 -11.00 2.23
C TYR A 9 -3.46 -11.03 2.82
N ILE A 10 -3.55 -10.71 4.11
CA ILE A 10 -4.78 -10.46 4.86
C ILE A 10 -5.67 -9.40 4.19
N ALA A 11 -5.14 -8.38 3.50
CA ALA A 11 -5.99 -7.41 2.77
C ALA A 11 -6.56 -7.92 1.43
N GLY A 12 -6.10 -9.07 0.92
CA GLY A 12 -6.79 -9.76 -0.17
C GLY A 12 -8.13 -10.37 0.28
N ARG A 13 -8.29 -10.64 1.60
CA ARG A 13 -9.50 -11.27 2.16
C ARG A 13 -10.72 -10.37 2.05
N SER A 14 -10.57 -9.07 2.33
CA SER A 14 -11.68 -8.11 2.19
C SER A 14 -12.12 -7.99 0.73
N SER A 15 -11.18 -7.95 -0.21
CA SER A 15 -11.49 -7.91 -1.64
C SER A 15 -12.20 -9.18 -2.11
N SER A 16 -11.74 -10.36 -1.67
CA SER A 16 -12.35 -11.65 -2.00
C SER A 16 -13.74 -11.81 -1.40
N LEU A 17 -13.92 -11.41 -0.14
CA LEU A 17 -15.20 -11.47 0.56
C LEU A 17 -16.21 -10.45 0.00
N CYS A 18 -15.75 -9.24 -0.34
CA CYS A 18 -16.55 -8.26 -1.05
C CYS A 18 -16.99 -8.81 -2.42
N ALA A 19 -16.06 -9.39 -3.19
CA ALA A 19 -16.38 -10.00 -4.48
C ALA A 19 -17.43 -11.12 -4.35
N PHE A 20 -17.29 -11.99 -3.36
CA PHE A 20 -18.27 -13.05 -3.07
C PHE A 20 -19.68 -12.49 -2.88
N PHE A 21 -19.85 -11.52 -1.98
CA PHE A 21 -21.15 -10.92 -1.72
C PHE A 21 -21.66 -10.07 -2.89
N TYR A 22 -20.76 -9.33 -3.57
CA TYR A 22 -21.08 -8.51 -4.72
C TYR A 22 -21.66 -9.38 -5.85
N PHE A 23 -20.98 -10.47 -6.20
CA PHE A 23 -21.44 -11.37 -7.26
C PHE A 23 -22.66 -12.19 -6.85
N ALA A 24 -22.77 -12.62 -5.59
CA ALA A 24 -23.98 -13.25 -5.07
C ALA A 24 -25.21 -12.33 -5.23
N ALA A 25 -25.06 -11.04 -4.91
CA ALA A 25 -26.11 -10.05 -5.11
C ALA A 25 -26.52 -9.93 -6.59
N LEU A 26 -25.55 -9.83 -7.51
CA LEU A 26 -25.86 -9.77 -8.95
C LEU A 26 -26.59 -11.02 -9.45
N VAL A 27 -26.18 -12.21 -9.00
CA VAL A 27 -26.86 -13.48 -9.33
C VAL A 27 -28.30 -13.47 -8.81
N PHE A 28 -28.54 -13.05 -7.57
CA PHE A 28 -29.88 -12.95 -7.02
C PHE A 28 -30.74 -11.89 -7.72
N VAL A 29 -30.17 -10.76 -8.17
CA VAL A 29 -30.88 -9.78 -9.00
C VAL A 29 -31.42 -10.42 -10.27
N VAL A 30 -30.57 -11.17 -10.99
CA VAL A 30 -30.97 -11.87 -12.22
C VAL A 30 -32.05 -12.93 -11.91
N GLN A 31 -31.85 -13.76 -10.89
CA GLN A 31 -32.80 -14.80 -10.51
C GLN A 31 -34.16 -14.26 -10.07
N SER A 32 -34.18 -13.11 -9.38
CA SER A 32 -35.42 -12.49 -8.91
C SER A 32 -36.34 -12.09 -10.07
N GLY A 33 -35.77 -11.69 -11.22
CA GLY A 33 -36.54 -11.27 -12.40
C GLY A 33 -37.36 -12.39 -13.05
N GLY A 34 -36.92 -13.65 -12.91
CA GLY A 34 -37.63 -14.82 -13.42
C GLY A 34 -38.68 -15.39 -12.46
N ARG A 35 -38.81 -14.84 -11.25
CA ARG A 35 -39.70 -15.36 -10.19
C ARG A 35 -40.94 -14.49 -10.01
N ASN A 36 -41.98 -15.07 -9.40
CA ASN A 36 -43.25 -14.40 -9.10
C ASN A 36 -43.66 -14.59 -7.62
N GLY A 37 -44.53 -13.71 -7.13
CA GLY A 37 -45.11 -13.79 -5.78
C GLY A 37 -44.06 -13.66 -4.66
N PRO A 38 -44.21 -14.37 -3.53
CA PRO A 38 -43.32 -14.24 -2.38
C PRO A 38 -41.88 -14.68 -2.70
N SER A 39 -41.70 -15.61 -3.63
CA SER A 39 -40.37 -16.08 -4.05
C SER A 39 -39.53 -14.99 -4.72
N HIS A 40 -40.16 -14.03 -5.40
CA HIS A 40 -39.49 -12.85 -5.96
C HIS A 40 -38.96 -11.96 -4.83
N ALA A 41 -39.81 -11.64 -3.85
CA ALA A 41 -39.46 -10.78 -2.74
C ALA A 41 -38.32 -11.35 -1.89
N VAL A 42 -38.35 -12.66 -1.59
CA VAL A 42 -37.30 -13.34 -0.83
C VAL A 42 -35.95 -13.25 -1.54
N VAL A 43 -35.89 -13.54 -2.84
CA VAL A 43 -34.63 -13.47 -3.59
C VAL A 43 -34.13 -12.04 -3.75
N LEU A 44 -35.03 -11.07 -3.91
CA LEU A 44 -34.65 -9.66 -3.94
C LEU A 44 -34.09 -9.21 -2.58
N LEU A 45 -34.68 -9.64 -1.46
CA LEU A 45 -34.15 -9.37 -0.11
C LEU A 45 -32.78 -10.02 0.10
N LEU A 46 -32.55 -11.24 -0.40
CA LEU A 46 -31.22 -11.87 -0.39
C LEU A 46 -30.20 -11.06 -1.21
N ALA A 47 -30.61 -10.54 -2.37
CA ALA A 47 -29.75 -9.66 -3.17
C ALA A 47 -29.35 -8.39 -2.41
N ILE A 48 -30.31 -7.76 -1.72
CA ILE A 48 -30.07 -6.58 -0.91
C ILE A 48 -29.18 -6.91 0.29
N ALA A 49 -29.44 -8.01 1.00
CA ALA A 49 -28.64 -8.45 2.13
C ALA A 49 -27.18 -8.70 1.72
N CYS A 50 -26.95 -9.42 0.61
CA CYS A 50 -25.62 -9.59 0.05
C CYS A 50 -25.00 -8.24 -0.36
N GLY A 51 -25.77 -7.33 -0.95
CA GLY A 51 -25.27 -6.00 -1.31
C GLY A 51 -24.80 -5.18 -0.09
N VAL A 52 -25.56 -5.21 1.00
CA VAL A 52 -25.19 -4.57 2.27
C VAL A 52 -23.93 -5.22 2.85
N LEU A 53 -23.85 -6.55 2.86
CA LEU A 53 -22.65 -7.26 3.33
C LEU A 53 -21.42 -6.93 2.48
N ALA A 54 -21.54 -6.87 1.15
CA ALA A 54 -20.44 -6.48 0.27
C ALA A 54 -19.91 -5.08 0.62
N TRP A 55 -20.82 -4.15 0.89
CA TRP A 55 -20.49 -2.77 1.21
C TRP A 55 -19.91 -2.58 2.61
N LEU A 56 -20.39 -3.34 3.60
CA LEU A 56 -19.76 -3.40 4.93
C LEU A 56 -18.33 -3.96 4.89
N VAL A 57 -18.01 -4.78 3.88
CA VAL A 57 -16.65 -5.32 3.70
C VAL A 57 -15.75 -4.33 2.98
N LYS A 58 -16.23 -3.67 1.91
CA LYS A 58 -15.40 -2.77 1.10
C LYS A 58 -16.21 -1.72 0.34
N GLN A 59 -15.66 -0.51 0.25
CA GLN A 59 -16.26 0.64 -0.46
C GLN A 59 -16.49 0.40 -1.96
N ASP A 60 -15.73 -0.50 -2.59
CA ASP A 60 -15.86 -0.90 -4.00
C ASP A 60 -17.31 -1.30 -4.37
N ALA A 61 -18.07 -1.83 -3.39
CA ALA A 61 -19.46 -2.23 -3.56
C ALA A 61 -20.46 -1.07 -3.74
N VAL A 62 -20.04 0.21 -3.61
CA VAL A 62 -20.91 1.37 -3.90
C VAL A 62 -21.45 1.35 -5.34
N THR A 63 -20.77 0.66 -6.25
CA THR A 63 -21.15 0.50 -7.65
C THR A 63 -22.22 -0.59 -7.87
N LEU A 64 -22.43 -1.46 -6.88
CA LEU A 64 -23.35 -2.60 -6.97
C LEU A 64 -24.77 -2.18 -7.32
N PRO A 65 -25.37 -1.12 -6.72
CA PRO A 65 -26.71 -0.70 -7.10
C PRO A 65 -26.81 -0.27 -8.56
N LEU A 66 -25.78 0.40 -9.10
CA LEU A 66 -25.75 0.77 -10.52
C LEU A 66 -25.66 -0.47 -11.42
N ALA A 67 -24.82 -1.45 -11.06
CA ALA A 67 -24.72 -2.71 -11.78
C ALA A 67 -26.04 -3.50 -11.73
N ALA A 68 -26.70 -3.52 -10.57
CA ALA A 68 -27.99 -4.16 -10.37
C ALA A 68 -29.11 -3.49 -11.19
N ILE A 69 -29.15 -2.15 -11.26
CA ILE A 69 -30.06 -1.42 -12.16
C ILE A 69 -29.80 -1.85 -13.61
N GLY A 70 -28.55 -1.85 -14.05
CA GLY A 70 -28.17 -2.33 -15.38
C GLY A 70 -28.69 -3.75 -15.67
N LEU A 71 -28.56 -4.67 -14.70
CA LEU A 71 -29.07 -6.03 -14.82
C LEU A 71 -30.59 -6.11 -14.83
N VAL A 72 -31.31 -5.31 -14.04
CA VAL A 72 -32.78 -5.25 -14.07
C VAL A 72 -33.27 -4.91 -15.48
N TRP A 73 -32.64 -3.92 -16.13
CA TRP A 73 -33.03 -3.50 -17.48
C TRP A 73 -32.61 -4.46 -18.58
N LEU A 74 -31.48 -5.18 -18.41
CA LEU A 74 -30.96 -6.10 -19.42
C LEU A 74 -31.49 -7.53 -19.31
N SER A 75 -31.80 -8.00 -18.10
CA SER A 75 -32.10 -9.43 -17.84
C SER A 75 -33.56 -9.71 -17.49
N TRP A 76 -34.31 -8.75 -16.93
CA TRP A 76 -35.70 -9.02 -16.53
C TRP A 76 -36.65 -9.06 -17.75
N PRO A 77 -37.73 -9.86 -17.68
CA PRO A 77 -38.69 -9.98 -18.78
C PRO A 77 -39.29 -8.61 -19.17
N ARG A 78 -39.32 -8.30 -20.47
CA ARG A 78 -39.76 -6.98 -21.00
C ARG A 78 -41.22 -6.64 -20.70
N ASN A 79 -42.05 -7.64 -20.44
CA ASN A 79 -43.45 -7.46 -20.05
C ASN A 79 -43.61 -7.05 -18.57
N THR A 80 -42.52 -6.90 -17.80
CA THR A 80 -42.55 -6.54 -16.38
C THR A 80 -42.16 -5.08 -16.08
N VAL A 81 -42.59 -4.13 -16.93
CA VAL A 81 -42.22 -2.70 -16.84
C VAL A 81 -42.43 -2.11 -15.43
N ARG A 82 -43.58 -2.39 -14.80
CA ARG A 82 -43.84 -1.92 -13.42
C ARG A 82 -42.83 -2.48 -12.40
N ARG A 83 -42.41 -3.74 -12.56
CA ARG A 83 -41.40 -4.35 -11.67
C ARG A 83 -40.01 -3.82 -11.95
N GLN A 84 -39.67 -3.56 -13.22
CA GLN A 84 -38.40 -2.91 -13.58
C GLN A 84 -38.31 -1.51 -12.95
N ALA A 85 -39.41 -0.74 -12.97
CA ALA A 85 -39.47 0.57 -12.32
C ALA A 85 -39.29 0.47 -10.80
N ILE A 86 -40.00 -0.47 -10.15
CA ILE A 86 -39.86 -0.71 -8.69
C ILE A 86 -38.44 -1.17 -8.34
N GLY A 87 -37.89 -2.14 -9.07
CA GLY A 87 -36.53 -2.64 -8.87
C GLY A 87 -35.48 -1.54 -9.06
N THR A 88 -35.66 -0.68 -10.06
CA THR A 88 -34.79 0.50 -10.27
C THR A 88 -34.88 1.45 -9.07
N PHE A 89 -36.09 1.77 -8.60
CA PHE A 89 -36.29 2.64 -7.45
C PHE A 89 -35.64 2.08 -6.17
N VAL A 90 -35.77 0.78 -5.92
CA VAL A 90 -35.14 0.11 -4.76
C VAL A 90 -33.62 0.29 -4.80
N TRP A 91 -32.97 0.01 -5.94
CA TRP A 91 -31.53 0.16 -6.06
C TRP A 91 -31.06 1.62 -6.05
N VAL A 92 -31.86 2.56 -6.59
CA VAL A 92 -31.58 4.00 -6.44
C VAL A 92 -31.64 4.43 -4.97
N ALA A 93 -32.63 3.97 -4.22
CA ALA A 93 -32.74 4.26 -2.79
C ALA A 93 -31.54 3.70 -2.01
N ILE A 94 -31.10 2.48 -2.34
CA ILE A 94 -29.89 1.87 -1.76
C ILE A 94 -28.64 2.68 -2.12
N LEU A 95 -28.49 3.14 -3.36
CA LEU A 95 -27.37 3.98 -3.78
C LEU A 95 -27.34 5.30 -2.98
N LEU A 96 -28.49 5.97 -2.84
CA LEU A 96 -28.59 7.22 -2.10
C LEU A 96 -28.30 7.02 -0.61
N ALA A 97 -28.87 5.99 0.00
CA ALA A 97 -28.55 5.61 1.38
C ALA A 97 -27.06 5.33 1.53
N ALA A 98 -26.43 4.70 0.52
CA ALA A 98 -25.02 4.42 0.53
C ALA A 98 -24.14 5.66 0.52
N LEU A 99 -24.44 6.59 -0.38
CA LEU A 99 -23.74 7.87 -0.46
C LEU A 99 -23.94 8.72 0.80
N LEU A 100 -25.14 8.72 1.40
CA LEU A 100 -25.45 9.48 2.62
C LEU A 100 -24.70 8.95 3.85
N PHE A 101 -24.73 7.63 4.09
CA PHE A 101 -24.00 7.00 5.19
C PHE A 101 -22.50 7.29 5.12
N GLN A 102 -21.95 7.29 3.90
CA GLN A 102 -20.52 7.50 3.66
C GLN A 102 -20.07 8.94 3.85
N ARG A 103 -20.93 9.95 3.62
CA ARG A 103 -20.55 11.36 3.80
C ARG A 103 -20.01 11.68 5.21
N GLY A 104 -20.55 11.02 6.24
CA GLY A 104 -20.06 11.14 7.62
C GLY A 104 -18.69 10.47 7.84
N HIS A 105 -18.44 9.34 7.20
CA HIS A 105 -17.16 8.62 7.28
C HIS A 105 -16.05 9.29 6.48
N ILE A 106 -16.34 9.83 5.30
CA ILE A 106 -15.37 10.53 4.47
C ILE A 106 -14.83 11.76 5.22
N ALA A 107 -15.68 12.55 5.87
CA ALA A 107 -15.23 13.71 6.65
C ALA A 107 -14.29 13.31 7.80
N ALA A 108 -14.59 12.21 8.51
CA ALA A 108 -13.74 11.68 9.58
C ALA A 108 -12.40 11.14 9.05
N VAL A 109 -12.41 10.44 7.91
CA VAL A 109 -11.19 9.92 7.26
C VAL A 109 -10.35 11.05 6.67
N GLU A 110 -10.98 12.07 6.06
CA GLU A 110 -10.29 13.25 5.52
C GLU A 110 -9.64 14.07 6.63
N GLN A 111 -10.32 14.20 7.77
CA GLN A 111 -9.73 14.81 8.97
C GLN A 111 -8.54 14.00 9.48
N PHE A 112 -8.71 12.68 9.69
CA PHE A 112 -7.62 11.79 10.11
C PHE A 112 -6.43 11.81 9.14
N THR A 113 -6.70 11.83 7.84
CA THR A 113 -5.67 11.85 6.78
C THR A 113 -4.93 13.18 6.74
N ARG A 114 -5.64 14.31 6.93
CA ARG A 114 -5.00 15.64 7.06
C ARG A 114 -4.11 15.70 8.30
N GLU A 115 -4.55 15.12 9.40
CA GLU A 115 -3.80 15.06 10.66
C GLU A 115 -2.60 14.08 10.60
N ASN A 116 -2.60 13.12 9.67
CA ASN A 116 -1.60 12.05 9.57
C ASN A 116 -1.05 11.87 8.13
N SER A 117 -0.82 12.96 7.40
CA SER A 117 -0.51 12.95 5.97
C SER A 117 0.77 12.17 5.62
N SER A 118 1.78 12.21 6.48
CA SER A 118 3.03 11.45 6.33
C SER A 118 2.85 9.93 6.45
N LEU A 119 1.91 9.47 7.28
CA LEU A 119 1.57 8.06 7.46
C LEU A 119 0.69 7.52 6.32
N VAL A 120 -0.15 8.38 5.72
CA VAL A 120 -1.12 7.97 4.68
C VAL A 120 -0.53 8.04 3.26
N ALA A 121 0.31 9.02 2.95
CA ALA A 121 0.97 9.15 1.64
C ALA A 121 2.25 8.31 1.53
N ALA A 122 2.66 7.66 2.63
CA ALA A 122 3.97 7.02 2.79
C ALA A 122 5.15 7.94 2.36
N GLY A 123 4.94 9.26 2.38
CA GLY A 123 5.93 10.28 2.07
C GLY A 123 6.41 10.36 0.61
N PHE A 124 5.75 9.72 -0.36
CA PHE A 124 6.32 9.60 -1.72
C PHE A 124 5.98 10.73 -2.69
N GLU A 125 4.73 11.23 -2.70
CA GLU A 125 4.24 12.28 -3.61
C GLU A 125 3.09 13.08 -2.97
N GLU A 126 2.88 14.33 -3.38
CA GLU A 126 1.73 15.15 -2.95
C GLU A 126 0.41 14.50 -3.37
N THR A 127 -0.59 14.54 -2.49
CA THR A 127 -1.92 14.02 -2.81
C THR A 127 -2.52 14.77 -3.99
N ILE A 128 -2.90 14.05 -5.05
CA ILE A 128 -3.50 14.64 -6.25
C ILE A 128 -4.82 15.31 -5.87
N PRO A 129 -5.05 16.58 -6.25
CA PRO A 129 -6.31 17.25 -5.95
C PRO A 129 -7.50 16.53 -6.61
N LEU A 130 -8.68 16.66 -6.01
CA LEU A 130 -9.88 15.90 -6.43
C LEU A 130 -10.18 16.02 -7.93
N THR A 131 -10.15 17.24 -8.48
CA THR A 131 -10.48 17.45 -9.90
C THR A 131 -9.50 16.71 -10.83
N PRO A 132 -8.16 16.92 -10.74
CA PRO A 132 -7.22 16.11 -11.50
C PRO A 132 -7.34 14.60 -11.27
N TYR A 133 -7.60 14.18 -10.03
CA TYR A 133 -7.80 12.76 -9.70
C TYR A 133 -8.99 12.18 -10.47
N LEU A 134 -10.12 12.86 -10.50
CA LEU A 134 -11.33 12.45 -11.20
C LEU A 134 -11.12 12.36 -12.71
N LEU A 135 -10.52 13.40 -13.30
CA LEU A 135 -10.25 13.43 -14.75
C LEU A 135 -9.28 12.31 -15.14
N THR A 136 -8.24 12.09 -14.34
CA THR A 136 -7.28 11.01 -14.54
C THR A 136 -7.95 9.65 -14.37
N SER A 137 -8.83 9.47 -13.37
CA SER A 137 -9.56 8.21 -13.17
C SER A 137 -10.42 7.83 -14.38
N ILE A 138 -11.14 8.81 -14.97
CA ILE A 138 -11.95 8.59 -16.19
C ILE A 138 -11.05 8.17 -17.36
N LYS A 139 -9.92 8.87 -17.53
CA LYS A 139 -8.95 8.54 -18.57
C LYS A 139 -8.43 7.11 -18.41
N GLU A 140 -7.88 6.81 -17.23
CA GLU A 140 -7.18 5.56 -16.95
C GLU A 140 -8.10 4.34 -16.94
N LEU A 141 -9.41 4.51 -16.71
CA LEU A 141 -10.39 3.43 -16.91
C LEU A 141 -10.30 2.84 -18.32
N THR A 142 -10.08 3.68 -19.33
CA THR A 142 -10.00 3.26 -20.74
C THR A 142 -8.56 3.06 -21.22
N THR A 143 -7.63 3.96 -20.88
CA THR A 143 -6.25 3.90 -21.39
C THR A 143 -5.40 2.87 -20.68
N TYR A 144 -5.66 2.63 -19.40
CA TYR A 144 -4.86 1.74 -18.58
C TYR A 144 -5.58 0.43 -18.27
N TYR A 145 -6.80 0.49 -17.72
CA TYR A 145 -7.48 -0.72 -17.24
C TYR A 145 -8.16 -1.53 -18.34
N LEU A 146 -8.91 -0.90 -19.25
CA LEU A 146 -9.82 -1.58 -20.17
C LEU A 146 -9.15 -2.74 -20.93
N TRP A 147 -8.01 -2.49 -21.57
CA TRP A 147 -7.33 -3.54 -22.33
C TRP A 147 -6.61 -4.55 -21.42
N ARG A 148 -6.09 -4.11 -20.26
CA ARG A 148 -5.44 -4.98 -19.26
C ARG A 148 -6.41 -5.99 -18.63
N MET A 149 -7.71 -5.70 -18.61
CA MET A 149 -8.73 -6.67 -18.20
C MET A 149 -8.79 -7.89 -19.13
N PHE A 150 -8.38 -7.75 -20.40
CA PHE A 150 -8.32 -8.85 -21.37
C PHE A 150 -6.90 -9.41 -21.52
N VAL A 151 -5.88 -8.54 -21.52
CA VAL A 151 -4.48 -8.92 -21.72
C VAL A 151 -3.64 -8.28 -20.60
N PRO A 152 -3.47 -8.95 -19.45
CA PRO A 152 -2.82 -8.39 -18.26
C PRO A 152 -1.29 -8.44 -18.40
N VAL A 153 -0.74 -7.67 -19.35
CA VAL A 153 0.71 -7.50 -19.58
C VAL A 153 1.18 -6.12 -19.14
N HIS A 154 2.50 -5.95 -19.02
CA HIS A 154 3.12 -4.72 -18.52
C HIS A 154 2.54 -4.28 -17.16
N LEU A 155 2.37 -5.27 -16.27
CA LEU A 155 1.85 -5.04 -14.94
C LEU A 155 2.92 -4.44 -14.01
N SER A 156 2.63 -3.38 -13.26
CA SER A 156 3.54 -2.73 -12.29
C SER A 156 2.89 -2.64 -10.92
N VAL A 157 3.67 -2.87 -9.86
CA VAL A 157 3.21 -2.62 -8.47
C VAL A 157 2.94 -1.13 -8.24
N ASP A 158 3.64 -0.28 -8.99
CA ASP A 158 3.56 1.16 -8.86
C ASP A 158 3.44 1.80 -10.27
N PRO A 159 2.22 1.83 -10.84
CA PRO A 159 1.99 2.42 -12.17
C PRO A 159 2.24 3.93 -12.19
N ASP A 160 2.63 4.46 -13.35
CA ASP A 160 2.88 5.90 -13.55
C ASP A 160 1.89 6.51 -14.55
N PRO A 161 0.65 6.82 -14.13
CA PRO A 161 -0.35 7.43 -14.99
C PRO A 161 -0.07 8.93 -15.18
N THR A 162 -0.26 9.44 -16.40
CA THR A 162 -0.13 10.88 -16.65
C THR A 162 -1.32 11.63 -16.05
N ILE A 163 -1.06 12.50 -15.07
CA ILE A 163 -2.10 13.26 -14.38
C ILE A 163 -2.72 14.33 -15.30
N ILE A 164 -4.04 14.37 -15.34
CA ILE A 164 -4.81 15.33 -16.14
C ILE A 164 -5.26 16.51 -15.29
N HIS A 165 -4.75 17.70 -15.57
CA HIS A 165 -5.10 18.92 -14.82
C HIS A 165 -6.28 19.70 -15.41
N ASN A 166 -6.62 19.49 -16.68
CA ASN A 166 -7.66 20.26 -17.37
C ASN A 166 -8.49 19.40 -18.34
N LEU A 167 -9.65 19.93 -18.72
CA LEU A 167 -10.58 19.29 -19.64
C LEU A 167 -10.10 19.30 -21.11
N ALA A 168 -9.03 20.01 -21.43
CA ALA A 168 -8.51 20.10 -22.81
C ALA A 168 -7.62 18.91 -23.19
N SER A 169 -7.31 18.01 -22.26
CA SER A 169 -6.48 16.83 -22.54
C SER A 169 -7.10 15.93 -23.62
N PRO A 170 -6.39 15.64 -24.73
CA PRO A 170 -6.88 14.73 -25.76
C PRO A 170 -7.19 13.33 -25.21
N GLY A 171 -6.40 12.85 -24.24
CA GLY A 171 -6.59 11.55 -23.61
C GLY A 171 -7.96 11.43 -22.94
N LEU A 172 -8.42 12.49 -22.25
CA LEU A 172 -9.74 12.51 -21.61
C LEU A 172 -10.87 12.39 -22.65
N TRP A 173 -10.80 13.15 -23.73
CA TRP A 173 -11.84 13.12 -24.78
C TRP A 173 -11.90 11.78 -25.50
N ILE A 174 -10.74 11.17 -25.79
CA ILE A 174 -10.68 9.81 -26.33
C ILE A 174 -11.39 8.84 -25.39
N SER A 175 -11.10 8.92 -24.08
CA SER A 175 -11.75 8.08 -23.07
C SER A 175 -13.27 8.28 -23.00
N LEU A 176 -13.74 9.52 -23.06
CA LEU A 176 -15.17 9.83 -23.08
C LEU A 176 -15.86 9.27 -24.33
N VAL A 177 -15.24 9.38 -25.50
CA VAL A 177 -15.75 8.79 -26.75
C VAL A 177 -15.80 7.27 -26.64
N VAL A 178 -14.76 6.63 -26.10
CA VAL A 178 -14.74 5.17 -25.86
C VAL A 178 -15.87 4.78 -24.91
N LEU A 179 -16.03 5.44 -23.77
CA LEU A 179 -17.11 5.14 -22.82
C LEU A 179 -18.50 5.34 -23.44
N LEU A 180 -18.70 6.41 -24.20
CA LEU A 180 -19.95 6.65 -24.93
C LEU A 180 -20.21 5.53 -25.95
N SER A 181 -19.19 5.10 -26.69
CA SER A 181 -19.31 4.01 -27.66
C SER A 181 -19.70 2.68 -26.98
N LEU A 182 -19.16 2.41 -25.78
CA LEU A 182 -19.53 1.23 -25.00
C LEU A 182 -20.98 1.32 -24.52
N CYS A 183 -21.44 2.50 -24.07
CA CYS A 183 -22.84 2.75 -23.73
C CYS A 183 -23.78 2.54 -24.92
N THR A 184 -23.41 3.03 -26.11
CA THR A 184 -24.15 2.80 -27.35
C THR A 184 -24.17 1.31 -27.72
N ALA A 185 -23.05 0.62 -27.57
CA ALA A 185 -22.95 -0.82 -27.83
C ALA A 185 -23.88 -1.62 -26.90
N ILE A 186 -23.98 -1.27 -25.61
CA ILE A 186 -24.96 -1.88 -24.68
C ILE A 186 -26.38 -1.71 -25.23
N TRP A 187 -26.76 -0.50 -25.64
CA TRP A 187 -28.10 -0.21 -26.16
C TRP A 187 -28.43 -0.99 -27.44
N MET A 188 -27.47 -1.13 -28.35
CA MET A 188 -27.63 -1.89 -29.59
C MET A 188 -27.69 -3.40 -29.34
N LEU A 189 -26.82 -3.93 -28.47
CA LEU A 189 -26.66 -5.36 -28.24
C LEU A 189 -27.68 -5.95 -27.25
N ARG A 190 -28.34 -5.12 -26.42
CA ARG A 190 -29.28 -5.61 -25.38
C ARG A 190 -30.40 -6.52 -25.89
N LYS A 191 -30.77 -6.41 -27.17
CA LYS A 191 -31.83 -7.26 -27.76
C LYS A 191 -31.29 -8.50 -28.45
N SER A 192 -30.17 -8.38 -29.16
CA SER A 192 -29.62 -9.45 -30.02
C SER A 192 -28.59 -10.32 -29.31
N ARG A 193 -27.74 -9.73 -28.46
CA ARG A 193 -26.66 -10.40 -27.73
C ARG A 193 -26.61 -9.90 -26.27
N PRO A 194 -27.60 -10.25 -25.45
CA PRO A 194 -27.74 -9.71 -24.09
C PRO A 194 -26.56 -10.04 -23.18
N VAL A 195 -25.91 -11.21 -23.34
CA VAL A 195 -24.72 -11.59 -22.55
C VAL A 195 -23.54 -10.64 -22.81
N LEU A 196 -23.30 -10.26 -24.06
CA LEU A 196 -22.27 -9.26 -24.39
C LEU A 196 -22.64 -7.88 -23.84
N ALA A 197 -23.90 -7.48 -23.93
CA ALA A 197 -24.38 -6.22 -23.36
C ALA A 197 -24.17 -6.16 -21.84
N VAL A 198 -24.41 -7.27 -21.13
CA VAL A 198 -24.13 -7.39 -19.68
C VAL A 198 -22.64 -7.28 -19.39
N GLY A 199 -21.79 -7.98 -20.14
CA GLY A 199 -20.34 -7.89 -19.96
C GLY A 199 -19.79 -6.48 -20.16
N ILE A 200 -20.24 -5.77 -21.21
CA ILE A 200 -19.85 -4.37 -21.46
C ILE A 200 -20.38 -3.45 -20.37
N MET A 201 -21.62 -3.65 -19.92
CA MET A 201 -22.22 -2.87 -18.82
C MET A 201 -21.41 -3.00 -17.54
N LEU A 202 -20.94 -4.20 -17.19
CA LEU A 202 -20.12 -4.40 -15.98
C LEU A 202 -18.70 -3.80 -16.10
N ILE A 203 -18.18 -3.60 -17.31
CA ILE A 203 -16.94 -2.82 -17.53
C ILE A 203 -17.21 -1.32 -17.31
N VAL A 204 -18.31 -0.79 -17.85
CA VAL A 204 -18.67 0.64 -17.71
C VAL A 204 -19.02 1.00 -16.26
N ILE A 205 -19.80 0.14 -15.59
CA ILE A 205 -20.20 0.29 -14.17
C ILE A 205 -19.25 -0.49 -13.25
N SER A 206 -17.99 -0.59 -13.65
CA SER A 206 -16.96 -1.31 -12.93
C SER A 206 -16.77 -0.74 -11.51
N PRO A 207 -16.46 -1.57 -10.50
CA PRO A 207 -15.99 -1.14 -9.18
C PRO A 207 -14.83 -0.12 -9.20
N LEU A 208 -14.07 -0.03 -10.29
CA LEU A 208 -13.06 1.02 -10.47
C LEU A 208 -13.67 2.43 -10.43
N SER A 209 -14.92 2.59 -10.85
CA SER A 209 -15.63 3.87 -10.76
C SER A 209 -15.91 4.30 -9.31
N ALA A 210 -15.88 3.37 -8.35
CA ALA A 210 -15.97 3.72 -6.92
C ALA A 210 -14.83 4.64 -6.49
N TYR A 211 -13.63 4.49 -7.05
CA TYR A 211 -12.48 5.32 -6.68
C TYR A 211 -12.62 6.76 -7.14
N ALA A 212 -13.52 7.07 -8.09
CA ALA A 212 -13.90 8.45 -8.38
C ALA A 212 -14.65 9.08 -7.18
N ALA A 213 -15.47 8.30 -6.48
CA ALA A 213 -16.13 8.75 -5.26
C ALA A 213 -15.19 8.74 -4.04
N PHE A 214 -14.19 7.85 -4.05
CA PHE A 214 -13.24 7.63 -2.96
C PHE A 214 -11.79 7.74 -3.45
N PRO A 215 -11.27 8.97 -3.62
CA PRO A 215 -9.89 9.17 -4.01
C PRO A 215 -8.93 8.56 -3.00
N LEU A 216 -7.92 7.85 -3.50
CA LEU A 216 -6.81 7.33 -2.73
C LEU A 216 -5.52 8.03 -3.16
N ALA A 217 -4.41 7.77 -2.48
CA ALA A 217 -3.11 8.36 -2.82
C ALA A 217 -2.74 8.08 -4.30
N ASP A 218 -2.85 6.82 -4.73
CA ASP A 218 -2.64 6.44 -6.12
C ASP A 218 -3.97 6.36 -6.89
N VAL A 219 -4.02 7.01 -8.07
CA VAL A 219 -5.16 6.94 -9.00
C VAL A 219 -5.30 5.53 -9.59
N VAL A 220 -4.18 4.88 -9.88
CA VAL A 220 -4.13 3.60 -10.57
C VAL A 220 -3.42 2.57 -9.70
N ALA A 221 -4.07 1.42 -9.50
CA ALA A 221 -3.46 0.26 -8.89
C ALA A 221 -4.11 -1.02 -9.42
N GLU A 222 -3.30 -1.95 -9.92
CA GLU A 222 -3.77 -3.12 -10.68
C GLU A 222 -4.64 -4.06 -9.87
N HIS A 223 -4.31 -4.21 -8.57
CA HIS A 223 -5.08 -5.06 -7.66
C HIS A 223 -6.52 -4.56 -7.44
N ARG A 224 -6.84 -3.32 -7.82
CA ARG A 224 -8.21 -2.77 -7.76
C ARG A 224 -9.08 -3.30 -8.90
N ALA A 225 -8.48 -3.78 -9.99
CA ALA A 225 -9.21 -4.26 -11.16
C ALA A 225 -9.77 -5.69 -10.99
N TYR A 226 -9.43 -6.42 -9.92
CA TYR A 226 -9.79 -7.84 -9.76
C TYR A 226 -11.29 -8.11 -9.83
N ILE A 227 -12.14 -7.32 -9.17
CA ILE A 227 -13.60 -7.49 -9.23
C ILE A 227 -14.13 -7.01 -10.60
N SER A 228 -13.50 -5.97 -11.14
CA SER A 228 -13.86 -5.33 -12.40
C SER A 228 -13.61 -6.18 -13.65
N THR A 229 -12.73 -7.18 -13.59
CA THR A 229 -12.45 -8.06 -14.71
C THR A 229 -13.62 -8.99 -15.07
N LEU A 230 -14.65 -9.11 -14.21
CA LEU A 230 -15.81 -9.96 -14.49
C LEU A 230 -16.46 -9.65 -15.84
N GLY A 231 -16.62 -8.36 -16.17
CA GLY A 231 -17.20 -7.95 -17.45
C GLY A 231 -16.39 -8.46 -18.65
N ALA A 232 -15.06 -8.41 -18.56
CA ALA A 232 -14.16 -8.94 -19.59
C ALA A 232 -14.28 -10.47 -19.71
N VAL A 233 -14.34 -11.19 -18.59
CA VAL A 233 -14.53 -12.65 -18.57
C VAL A 233 -15.85 -13.05 -19.24
N ILE A 234 -16.95 -12.34 -18.94
CA ILE A 234 -18.26 -12.59 -19.57
C ILE A 234 -18.21 -12.33 -21.08
N ILE A 235 -17.56 -11.25 -21.52
CA ILE A 235 -17.38 -10.96 -22.94
C ILE A 235 -16.58 -12.07 -23.63
N MET A 236 -15.43 -12.46 -23.05
CA MET A 236 -14.59 -13.52 -23.61
C MET A 236 -15.35 -14.85 -23.71
N ALA A 237 -16.06 -15.25 -22.66
CA ALA A 237 -16.88 -16.46 -22.67
C ALA A 237 -17.97 -16.40 -23.76
N ALA A 238 -18.68 -15.27 -23.87
CA ALA A 238 -19.74 -15.09 -24.86
C ALA A 238 -19.21 -15.13 -26.31
N VAL A 239 -17.98 -14.70 -26.56
CA VAL A 239 -17.31 -14.81 -27.86
C VAL A 239 -16.82 -16.24 -28.09
N LEU A 240 -16.12 -16.84 -27.13
CA LEU A 240 -15.51 -18.17 -27.26
C LEU A 240 -16.55 -19.25 -27.57
N VAL A 241 -17.71 -19.23 -26.90
CA VAL A 241 -18.79 -20.22 -27.10
C VAL A 241 -19.36 -20.18 -28.53
N GLN A 242 -19.22 -19.07 -29.25
CA GLN A 242 -19.68 -18.93 -30.64
C GLN A 242 -18.65 -19.42 -31.67
N THR A 243 -17.43 -19.78 -31.25
CA THR A 243 -16.37 -20.24 -32.15
C THR A 243 -16.53 -21.71 -32.52
N ARG A 244 -15.83 -22.16 -33.57
CA ARG A 244 -15.77 -23.57 -33.98
C ARG A 244 -15.06 -24.48 -32.97
N TYR A 245 -14.15 -23.93 -32.16
CA TYR A 245 -13.29 -24.68 -31.24
C TYR A 245 -13.28 -24.06 -29.83
N PRO A 246 -14.43 -23.94 -29.17
CA PRO A 246 -14.56 -23.17 -27.92
C PRO A 246 -13.67 -23.73 -26.80
N VAL A 247 -13.59 -25.07 -26.68
CA VAL A 247 -12.79 -25.74 -25.64
C VAL A 247 -11.30 -25.53 -25.86
N VAL A 248 -10.82 -25.70 -27.10
CA VAL A 248 -9.41 -25.52 -27.44
C VAL A 248 -8.98 -24.07 -27.22
N LEU A 249 -9.77 -23.10 -27.71
CA LEU A 249 -9.45 -21.68 -27.53
C LEU A 249 -9.50 -21.25 -26.06
N SER A 250 -10.43 -21.79 -25.27
CA SER A 250 -10.47 -21.57 -23.82
C SER A 250 -9.24 -22.16 -23.12
N ALA A 251 -8.80 -23.36 -23.50
CA ALA A 251 -7.60 -23.97 -22.95
C ALA A 251 -6.34 -23.16 -23.28
N VAL A 252 -6.24 -22.64 -24.51
CA VAL A 252 -5.14 -21.74 -24.91
C VAL A 252 -5.17 -20.45 -24.09
N ALA A 253 -6.34 -19.82 -23.93
CA ALA A 253 -6.48 -18.62 -23.11
C ALA A 253 -6.06 -18.87 -21.65
N LEU A 254 -6.53 -19.98 -21.06
CA LEU A 254 -6.16 -20.36 -19.69
C LEU A 254 -4.66 -20.65 -19.56
N MET A 255 -4.05 -21.34 -20.53
CA MET A 255 -2.61 -21.59 -20.53
C MET A 255 -1.81 -20.29 -20.65
N SER A 256 -2.30 -19.33 -21.45
CA SER A 256 -1.68 -18.00 -21.57
C SER A 256 -1.73 -17.23 -20.25
N TYR A 257 -2.87 -17.23 -19.55
CA TYR A 257 -2.98 -16.59 -18.23
C TYR A 257 -2.18 -17.32 -17.16
N PHE A 258 -2.11 -18.65 -17.22
CA PHE A 258 -1.24 -19.44 -16.36
C PHE A 258 0.23 -19.01 -16.52
N TRP A 259 0.71 -18.91 -17.76
CA TRP A 259 2.07 -18.44 -18.05
C TRP A 259 2.30 -17.00 -17.53
N LEU A 260 1.39 -16.07 -17.82
CA LEU A 260 1.48 -14.69 -17.33
C LEU A 260 1.49 -14.63 -15.79
N THR A 261 0.77 -15.54 -15.12
CA THR A 261 0.75 -15.63 -13.65
C THR A 261 2.10 -16.12 -13.12
N VAL A 262 2.70 -17.13 -13.75
CA VAL A 262 4.03 -17.63 -13.39
C VAL A 262 5.08 -16.54 -13.57
N ASP A 263 5.08 -15.85 -14.71
CA ASP A 263 5.98 -14.73 -14.98
C ASP A 263 5.81 -13.61 -13.95
N ARG A 264 4.56 -13.24 -13.63
CA ARG A 264 4.29 -12.21 -12.63
C ARG A 264 4.80 -12.62 -11.24
N ASN A 265 4.65 -13.88 -10.85
CA ASN A 265 5.14 -14.37 -9.56
C ASN A 265 6.67 -14.28 -9.41
N LEU A 266 7.43 -14.31 -10.51
CA LEU A 266 8.89 -14.09 -10.46
C LEU A 266 9.25 -12.67 -10.04
N VAL A 267 8.47 -11.67 -10.47
CA VAL A 267 8.65 -10.27 -10.05
C VAL A 267 8.38 -10.10 -8.56
N TRP A 268 7.35 -10.77 -8.05
CA TRP A 268 6.93 -10.70 -6.64
C TRP A 268 7.74 -11.62 -5.70
N ARG A 269 8.79 -12.29 -6.20
CA ARG A 269 9.57 -13.25 -5.42
C ARG A 269 10.30 -12.60 -4.24
N ASP A 270 10.89 -11.44 -4.48
CA ASP A 270 11.58 -10.66 -3.46
C ASP A 270 11.44 -9.16 -3.71
N GLU A 271 11.71 -8.37 -2.68
CA GLU A 271 11.54 -6.92 -2.71
C GLU A 271 12.45 -6.25 -3.76
N ALA A 272 13.63 -6.82 -4.06
CA ALA A 272 14.54 -6.25 -5.06
C ALA A 272 13.99 -6.41 -6.46
N THR A 273 13.48 -7.59 -6.80
CA THR A 273 12.88 -7.85 -8.11
C THR A 273 11.64 -7.00 -8.31
N LEU A 274 10.83 -6.83 -7.25
CA LEU A 274 9.61 -6.03 -7.27
C LEU A 274 9.89 -4.55 -7.60
N TRP A 275 10.76 -3.90 -6.82
CA TRP A 275 11.04 -2.48 -7.02
C TRP A 275 11.90 -2.21 -8.24
N ARG A 276 12.76 -3.15 -8.66
CA ARG A 276 13.50 -3.03 -9.92
C ARG A 276 12.58 -3.10 -11.14
N ASP A 277 11.60 -4.00 -11.13
CA ASP A 277 10.56 -4.07 -12.18
C ASP A 277 9.75 -2.77 -12.26
N ALA A 278 9.38 -2.21 -11.10
CA ALA A 278 8.68 -0.92 -11.03
C ALA A 278 9.53 0.23 -11.58
N ALA A 279 10.80 0.35 -11.15
CA ALA A 279 11.72 1.36 -11.64
C ALA A 279 12.02 1.21 -13.14
N GLN A 280 12.07 -0.02 -13.67
CA GLN A 280 12.26 -0.23 -15.10
C GLN A 280 11.04 0.23 -15.92
N LYS A 281 9.82 0.02 -15.39
CA LYS A 281 8.56 0.39 -16.06
C LYS A 281 8.23 1.87 -15.90
N ALA A 282 8.68 2.50 -14.82
CA ALA A 282 8.52 3.92 -14.52
C ALA A 282 9.84 4.53 -14.00
N PRO A 283 10.83 4.78 -14.89
CA PRO A 283 12.18 5.18 -14.49
C PRO A 283 12.30 6.55 -13.82
N GLU A 284 11.27 7.40 -13.92
CA GLU A 284 11.27 8.73 -13.29
C GLU A 284 10.45 8.76 -11.99
N LYS A 285 9.74 7.67 -11.66
CA LYS A 285 8.90 7.62 -10.47
C LYS A 285 9.75 7.43 -9.22
N LEU A 286 9.55 8.28 -8.22
CA LEU A 286 10.47 8.37 -7.08
C LEU A 286 10.36 7.21 -6.09
N ARG A 287 9.14 6.68 -5.90
CA ARG A 287 8.85 5.62 -4.92
C ARG A 287 9.68 4.35 -5.15
N PRO A 288 9.80 3.79 -6.37
CA PRO A 288 10.68 2.66 -6.64
C PRO A 288 12.14 2.91 -6.26
N HIS A 289 12.69 4.09 -6.58
CA HIS A 289 14.07 4.45 -6.23
C HIS A 289 14.27 4.56 -4.73
N LEU A 290 13.34 5.18 -3.99
CA LEU A 290 13.42 5.22 -2.53
C LEU A 290 13.44 3.83 -1.89
N ASN A 291 12.58 2.93 -2.35
CA ASN A 291 12.51 1.58 -1.80
C ASN A 291 13.72 0.72 -2.21
N LEU A 292 14.23 0.88 -3.44
CA LEU A 292 15.51 0.27 -3.84
C LEU A 292 16.66 0.77 -2.98
N GLY A 293 16.72 2.07 -2.69
CA GLY A 293 17.72 2.65 -1.80
C GLY A 293 17.69 2.05 -0.39
N ALA A 294 16.49 1.92 0.18
CA ALA A 294 16.30 1.30 1.50
C ALA A 294 16.71 -0.18 1.50
N LEU A 295 16.37 -0.91 0.44
CA LEU A 295 16.75 -2.30 0.31
C LEU A 295 18.26 -2.50 0.17
N TYR A 296 18.93 -1.68 -0.65
CA TYR A 296 20.39 -1.70 -0.77
C TYR A 296 21.06 -1.36 0.55
N GLN A 297 20.53 -0.39 1.31
CA GLN A 297 21.02 -0.05 2.64
C GLN A 297 20.92 -1.23 3.62
N VAL A 298 19.78 -1.93 3.66
CA VAL A 298 19.60 -3.12 4.51
C VAL A 298 20.56 -4.25 4.14
N ARG A 299 20.91 -4.39 2.85
CA ARG A 299 21.89 -5.37 2.37
C ARG A 299 23.35 -4.95 2.58
N GLY A 300 23.59 -3.71 3.04
CA GLY A 300 24.93 -3.14 3.16
C GLY A 300 25.52 -2.65 1.84
N ASP A 301 24.76 -2.67 0.74
CA ASP A 301 25.15 -2.15 -0.58
C ASP A 301 25.08 -0.61 -0.62
N ASN A 302 25.78 0.04 0.32
CA ASN A 302 25.67 1.47 0.60
C ASN A 302 25.90 2.36 -0.64
N GLN A 303 26.77 1.96 -1.56
CA GLN A 303 27.02 2.69 -2.80
C GLN A 303 25.82 2.71 -3.75
N GLN A 304 25.06 1.61 -3.82
CA GLN A 304 23.83 1.60 -4.62
C GLN A 304 22.73 2.37 -3.90
N ALA A 305 22.64 2.24 -2.57
CA ALA A 305 21.70 3.03 -1.77
C ALA A 305 21.87 4.55 -1.98
N ILE A 306 23.11 5.04 -1.94
CA ILE A 306 23.44 6.44 -2.20
C ILE A 306 22.94 6.88 -3.58
N LYS A 307 23.22 6.11 -4.64
CA LYS A 307 22.77 6.45 -6.01
C LYS A 307 21.26 6.58 -6.12
N GLU A 308 20.52 5.67 -5.51
CA GLU A 308 19.05 5.69 -5.55
C GLU A 308 18.48 6.88 -4.76
N TYR A 309 19.03 7.19 -3.59
CA TYR A 309 18.62 8.37 -2.82
C TYR A 309 19.01 9.68 -3.50
N GLU A 310 20.20 9.77 -4.10
CA GLU A 310 20.63 10.93 -4.88
C GLU A 310 19.75 11.14 -6.12
N PHE A 311 19.31 10.06 -6.77
CA PHE A 311 18.35 10.15 -7.86
C PHE A 311 17.08 10.88 -7.43
N VAL A 312 16.52 10.52 -6.27
CA VAL A 312 15.32 11.12 -5.69
C VAL A 312 15.58 12.58 -5.32
N LEU A 313 16.69 12.87 -4.64
CA LEU A 313 17.05 14.22 -4.22
C LEU A 313 17.36 15.16 -5.38
N LYS A 314 17.78 14.63 -6.53
CA LYS A 314 17.95 15.43 -7.75
C LYS A 314 16.62 15.96 -8.29
N ARG A 315 15.52 15.22 -8.12
CA ARG A 315 14.17 15.63 -8.52
C ARG A 315 13.47 16.44 -7.44
N VAL A 316 13.58 15.98 -6.18
CA VAL A 316 12.95 16.62 -5.02
C VAL A 316 14.02 16.90 -3.96
N PRO A 317 14.71 18.06 -4.03
CA PRO A 317 15.84 18.38 -3.15
C PRO A 317 15.51 18.46 -1.65
N LYS A 318 14.23 18.59 -1.31
CA LYS A 318 13.70 18.63 0.06
C LYS A 318 12.94 17.37 0.45
N HIS A 319 13.12 16.25 -0.25
CA HIS A 319 12.47 15.00 0.11
C HIS A 319 13.02 14.48 1.44
N ASP A 320 12.21 14.54 2.49
CA ASP A 320 12.63 14.31 3.86
C ASP A 320 13.11 12.87 4.12
N ALA A 321 12.37 11.86 3.64
CA ALA A 321 12.75 10.45 3.76
C ALA A 321 14.07 10.13 3.03
N ALA A 322 14.25 10.65 1.81
CA ALA A 322 15.50 10.48 1.05
C ALA A 322 16.70 11.11 1.77
N LEU A 323 16.52 12.32 2.32
CA LEU A 323 17.56 13.02 3.09
C LEU A 323 17.91 12.26 4.38
N ALA A 324 16.90 11.82 5.13
CA ALA A 324 17.08 11.07 6.38
C ALA A 324 17.81 9.74 6.13
N ASN A 325 17.38 8.99 5.11
CA ASN A 325 17.98 7.70 4.79
C ASN A 325 19.39 7.86 4.23
N LEU A 326 19.64 8.84 3.35
CA LEU A 326 20.99 9.13 2.86
C LEU A 326 21.93 9.55 4.00
N GLY A 327 21.44 10.36 4.95
CA GLY A 327 22.18 10.71 6.15
C GLY A 327 22.52 9.48 7.02
N SER A 328 21.59 8.54 7.15
CA SER A 328 21.82 7.26 7.84
C SER A 328 22.87 6.40 7.14
N VAL A 329 22.85 6.32 5.81
CA VAL A 329 23.89 5.61 5.04
C VAL A 329 25.26 6.23 5.24
N TYR A 330 25.36 7.57 5.18
CA TYR A 330 26.63 8.26 5.45
C TYR A 330 27.15 8.02 6.88
N LEU A 331 26.26 7.96 7.87
CA LEU A 331 26.63 7.65 9.25
C LEU A 331 27.18 6.23 9.40
N ALA A 332 26.58 5.26 8.70
CA ALA A 332 27.03 3.86 8.65
C ALA A 332 28.40 3.72 7.97
N LEU A 333 28.70 4.57 6.97
CA LEU A 333 30.02 4.69 6.33
C LEU A 333 31.03 5.53 7.13
N ASN A 334 30.66 5.99 8.33
CA ASN A 334 31.45 6.89 9.16
C ASN A 334 31.81 8.23 8.49
N GLN A 335 31.02 8.66 7.50
CA GLN A 335 31.14 9.95 6.81
C GLN A 335 30.32 11.01 7.57
N VAL A 336 30.81 11.38 8.75
CA VAL A 336 30.09 12.20 9.76
C VAL A 336 29.62 13.56 9.21
N ASP A 337 30.46 14.26 8.44
CA ASP A 337 30.11 15.59 7.90
C ASP A 337 29.00 15.52 6.84
N GLN A 338 29.03 14.50 5.99
CA GLN A 338 27.99 14.27 4.98
C GLN A 338 26.67 13.86 5.64
N ALA A 339 26.74 13.01 6.67
CA ALA A 339 25.59 12.63 7.48
C ALA A 339 24.95 13.86 8.15
N GLU A 340 25.75 14.70 8.81
CA GLU A 340 25.29 15.95 9.43
C GLU A 340 24.54 16.83 8.43
N THR A 341 25.13 17.02 7.24
CA THR A 341 24.56 17.86 6.18
C THR A 341 23.19 17.33 5.74
N MET A 342 23.07 16.04 5.45
CA MET A 342 21.81 15.45 4.99
C MET A 342 20.74 15.44 6.08
N LEU A 343 21.10 15.11 7.33
CA LEU A 343 20.17 15.05 8.45
C LEU A 343 19.65 16.45 8.83
N ASN A 344 20.50 17.48 8.83
CA ASN A 344 20.05 18.87 9.03
C ASN A 344 19.10 19.32 7.92
N ARG A 345 19.36 18.93 6.66
CA ARG A 345 18.44 19.20 5.55
C ARG A 345 17.10 18.47 5.74
N ALA A 346 17.10 17.23 6.24
CA ALA A 346 15.87 16.49 6.53
C ALA A 346 15.03 17.18 7.62
N ILE A 347 15.66 17.67 8.69
CA ILE A 347 14.98 18.46 9.74
C ILE A 347 14.45 19.78 9.17
N THR A 348 15.22 20.45 8.31
CA THR A 348 14.77 21.68 7.63
C THR A 348 13.59 21.43 6.70
N ALA A 349 13.51 20.22 6.12
CA ALA A 349 12.37 19.75 5.34
C ALA A 349 11.17 19.29 6.20
N GLN A 350 11.20 19.55 7.52
CA GLN A 350 10.13 19.21 8.47
C GLN A 350 9.83 17.71 8.54
N THR A 351 10.89 16.90 8.56
CA THR A 351 10.73 15.46 8.80
C THR A 351 10.05 15.18 10.14
N HIS A 352 9.19 14.18 10.17
CA HIS A 352 8.53 13.69 11.39
C HIS A 352 9.10 12.34 11.84
N PHE A 353 10.26 11.92 11.30
CA PHE A 353 10.88 10.65 11.63
C PHE A 353 11.81 10.81 12.86
N PRO A 354 11.50 10.16 14.01
CA PRO A 354 12.36 10.21 15.20
C PRO A 354 13.80 9.76 14.91
N ASN A 355 13.96 8.80 14.02
CA ASN A 355 15.26 8.26 13.62
C ASN A 355 16.17 9.33 12.98
N THR A 356 15.64 10.37 12.35
CA THR A 356 16.47 11.47 11.81
C THR A 356 17.15 12.23 12.94
N TYR A 357 16.40 12.56 13.99
CA TYR A 357 16.91 13.26 15.17
C TYR A 357 17.90 12.40 15.95
N ILE A 358 17.61 11.10 16.11
CA ILE A 358 18.52 10.12 16.73
C ILE A 358 19.83 10.01 15.94
N ASN A 359 19.76 9.86 14.61
CA ASN A 359 20.97 9.77 13.79
C ASN A 359 21.80 11.06 13.87
N LEU A 360 21.15 12.22 13.93
CA LEU A 360 21.87 13.48 14.12
C LEU A 360 22.45 13.59 15.53
N ALA A 361 21.77 13.08 16.56
CA ALA A 361 22.32 13.00 17.91
C ALA A 361 23.58 12.13 17.95
N VAL A 362 23.59 10.99 17.26
CA VAL A 362 24.79 10.14 17.11
C VAL A 362 25.92 10.89 16.41
N VAL A 363 25.62 11.66 15.36
CA VAL A 363 26.60 12.55 14.71
C VAL A 363 27.19 13.54 15.73
N ARG A 364 26.35 14.22 16.52
CA ARG A 364 26.80 15.18 17.55
C ARG A 364 27.63 14.49 18.65
N LEU A 365 27.24 13.29 19.07
CA LEU A 365 27.96 12.47 20.04
C LEU A 365 29.36 12.14 19.54
N ARG A 366 29.51 11.67 18.29
CA ARG A 366 30.83 11.40 17.67
C ARG A 366 31.73 12.63 17.57
N GLN A 367 31.15 13.82 17.58
CA GLN A 367 31.87 15.10 17.55
C GLN A 367 32.11 15.69 18.96
N GLY A 368 31.74 14.98 20.03
CA GLY A 368 31.85 15.45 21.42
C GLY A 368 30.86 16.55 21.79
N ARG A 369 29.83 16.78 20.97
CA ARG A 369 28.78 17.80 21.20
C ARG A 369 27.61 17.22 21.98
N PHE A 370 27.86 16.85 23.24
CA PHE A 370 26.90 16.11 24.06
C PHE A 370 25.59 16.87 24.33
N GLU A 371 25.64 18.16 24.63
CA GLU A 371 24.43 18.97 24.86
C GLU A 371 23.55 19.08 23.60
N ASP A 372 24.15 19.19 22.42
CA ASP A 372 23.41 19.17 21.15
C ASP A 372 22.74 17.81 20.93
N ALA A 373 23.44 16.72 21.22
CA ALA A 373 22.91 15.37 21.13
C ALA A 373 21.70 15.17 22.06
N ARG A 374 21.79 15.59 23.34
CA ARG A 374 20.67 15.51 24.30
C ARG A 374 19.45 16.28 23.83
N ARG A 375 19.62 17.50 23.28
CA ARG A 375 18.51 18.28 22.73
C ARG A 375 17.82 17.55 21.59
N LEU A 376 18.58 16.97 20.67
CA LEU A 376 18.03 16.19 19.55
C LEU A 376 17.30 14.92 20.01
N LEU A 377 17.82 14.23 21.03
CA LEU A 377 17.16 13.05 21.60
C LEU A 377 15.84 13.42 22.28
N LYS A 378 15.75 14.59 22.92
CA LYS A 378 14.48 15.12 23.46
C LYS A 378 13.45 15.40 22.37
N GLU A 379 13.86 15.95 21.23
CA GLU A 379 12.97 16.11 20.07
C GLU A 379 12.50 14.75 19.53
N ALA A 380 13.40 13.76 19.45
CA ALA A 380 13.04 12.40 19.03
C ALA A 380 12.04 11.74 19.98
N GLU A 381 12.22 11.91 21.30
CA GLU A 381 11.31 11.43 22.34
C GLU A 381 9.94 12.11 22.27
N ALA A 382 9.90 13.42 21.99
CA ALA A 382 8.65 14.15 21.79
C ALA A 382 7.85 13.62 20.59
N LEU A 383 8.54 13.19 19.52
CA LEU A 383 7.91 12.55 18.35
C LEU A 383 7.47 11.11 18.63
N ASN A 384 8.24 10.35 19.41
CA ASN A 384 7.89 8.98 19.81
C ASN A 384 8.40 8.66 21.24
N PRO A 385 7.54 8.73 22.27
CA PRO A 385 7.92 8.48 23.66
C PRO A 385 8.35 7.05 23.98
N ARG A 386 8.13 6.09 23.08
CA ARG A 386 8.54 4.68 23.25
C ARG A 386 9.68 4.30 22.30
N GLN A 387 10.49 5.25 21.89
CA GLN A 387 11.62 4.99 20.99
C GLN A 387 12.84 4.48 21.80
N PRO A 388 13.17 3.17 21.76
CA PRO A 388 14.20 2.58 22.63
C PRO A 388 15.58 3.23 22.45
N MET A 389 15.92 3.58 21.20
CA MET A 389 17.21 4.16 20.87
C MET A 389 17.43 5.56 21.45
N VAL A 390 16.39 6.24 21.95
CA VAL A 390 16.57 7.49 22.71
C VAL A 390 17.37 7.22 23.98
N HIS A 391 16.90 6.27 24.79
CA HIS A 391 17.54 5.89 26.06
C HIS A 391 18.93 5.29 25.85
N HIS A 392 19.12 4.44 24.84
CA HIS A 392 20.45 3.93 24.52
C HIS A 392 21.46 5.05 24.25
N ASN A 393 21.10 6.01 23.39
CA ASN A 393 22.02 7.10 23.05
C ASN A 393 22.20 8.09 24.21
N LEU A 394 21.20 8.29 25.08
CA LEU A 394 21.39 9.03 26.34
C LEU A 394 22.38 8.30 27.25
N GLY A 395 22.28 6.98 27.33
CA GLY A 395 23.24 6.12 28.02
C GLY A 395 24.66 6.30 27.51
N ASP A 396 24.85 6.28 26.19
CA ASP A 396 26.15 6.51 25.55
C ASP A 396 26.71 7.89 25.87
N ILE A 397 25.86 8.94 25.88
CA ILE A 397 26.28 10.29 26.26
C ILE A 397 26.76 10.32 27.71
N PHE A 398 25.98 9.79 28.66
CA PHE A 398 26.38 9.75 30.07
C PHE A 398 27.64 8.92 30.30
N PHE A 399 27.80 7.81 29.58
CA PHE A 399 28.98 6.97 29.68
C PHE A 399 30.24 7.71 29.22
N ASN A 400 30.16 8.45 28.10
CA ASN A 400 31.26 9.26 27.58
C ASN A 400 31.62 10.44 28.49
N GLU A 401 30.67 10.98 29.26
CA GLU A 401 30.92 12.00 30.27
C GLU A 401 31.39 11.43 31.63
N HIS A 402 31.61 10.12 31.72
CA HIS A 402 31.97 9.41 32.95
C HIS A 402 30.88 9.39 34.04
N HIS A 403 29.63 9.68 33.67
CA HIS A 403 28.46 9.56 34.52
C HIS A 403 27.88 8.13 34.48
N THR A 404 28.70 7.13 34.80
CA THR A 404 28.40 5.69 34.59
C THR A 404 27.10 5.23 35.24
N SER A 405 26.77 5.73 36.44
CA SER A 405 25.50 5.38 37.11
C SER A 405 24.27 5.82 36.33
N GLN A 406 24.32 7.00 35.69
CA GLN A 406 23.22 7.49 34.85
C GLN A 406 23.17 6.71 33.53
N ALA A 407 24.32 6.35 32.96
CA ALA A 407 24.38 5.51 31.77
C ALA A 407 23.67 4.16 31.99
N ILE A 408 23.93 3.50 33.12
CA ILE A 408 23.26 2.24 33.50
C ILE A 408 21.74 2.41 33.55
N VAL A 409 21.24 3.50 34.17
CA VAL A 409 19.80 3.76 34.26
C VAL A 409 19.16 3.88 32.88
N GLU A 410 19.78 4.64 31.98
CA GLU A 410 19.26 4.83 30.62
C GLU A 410 19.33 3.54 29.80
N TYR A 411 20.43 2.78 29.87
CA TYR A 411 20.50 1.48 29.18
C TYR A 411 19.44 0.50 29.69
N LEU A 412 19.16 0.48 31.01
CA LEU A 412 18.08 -0.34 31.56
C LEU A 412 16.71 0.14 31.08
N ALA A 413 16.48 1.44 30.92
CA ALA A 413 15.24 1.98 30.36
C ALA A 413 15.03 1.54 28.90
N GLU A 414 16.10 1.50 28.07
CA GLU A 414 16.00 0.93 26.73
C GLU A 414 15.62 -0.55 26.77
N LEU A 415 16.27 -1.35 27.62
CA LEU A 415 16.02 -2.79 27.73
C LEU A 415 14.64 -3.12 28.32
N GLN A 416 13.98 -2.19 29.02
CA GLN A 416 12.57 -2.35 29.39
C GLN A 416 11.65 -2.31 28.16
N ILE A 417 12.01 -1.52 27.14
CA ILE A 417 11.25 -1.38 25.89
C ILE A 417 11.66 -2.47 24.89
N ASN A 418 12.96 -2.77 24.80
CA ASN A 418 13.55 -3.71 23.86
C ASN A 418 14.53 -4.68 24.58
N PRO A 419 14.00 -5.71 25.28
CA PRO A 419 14.83 -6.63 26.07
C PRO A 419 15.83 -7.46 25.26
N GLY A 420 15.70 -7.50 23.94
CA GLY A 420 16.55 -8.29 23.04
C GLY A 420 17.70 -7.51 22.41
N SER A 421 17.93 -6.25 22.79
CA SER A 421 18.93 -5.36 22.16
C SER A 421 20.37 -5.83 22.43
N PRO A 422 21.10 -6.37 21.43
CA PRO A 422 22.48 -6.80 21.66
C PRO A 422 23.39 -5.61 21.93
N ILE A 423 23.22 -4.51 21.20
CA ILE A 423 24.07 -3.32 21.36
C ILE A 423 23.93 -2.72 22.77
N THR A 424 22.72 -2.63 23.31
CA THR A 424 22.52 -2.11 24.67
C THR A 424 23.05 -3.05 25.73
N HIS A 425 22.89 -4.37 25.58
CA HIS A 425 23.50 -5.31 26.52
C HIS A 425 25.02 -5.20 26.55
N LEU A 426 25.66 -4.92 25.41
CA LEU A 426 27.11 -4.73 25.33
C LEU A 426 27.53 -3.47 26.08
N HIS A 427 26.90 -2.33 25.79
CA HIS A 427 27.24 -1.06 26.43
C HIS A 427 26.89 -1.06 27.93
N LEU A 428 25.82 -1.73 28.33
CA LEU A 428 25.47 -1.91 29.73
C LEU A 428 26.50 -2.79 30.46
N ALA A 429 27.00 -3.86 29.82
CA ALA A 429 28.08 -4.67 30.39
C ALA A 429 29.36 -3.86 30.60
N MET A 430 29.75 -3.05 29.60
CA MET A 430 30.88 -2.12 29.70
C MET A 430 30.68 -1.08 30.81
N ALA A 431 29.46 -0.55 30.96
CA ALA A 431 29.13 0.39 32.02
C ALA A 431 29.26 -0.26 33.42
N TYR A 432 28.83 -1.52 33.57
CA TYR A 432 29.01 -2.25 34.83
C TYR A 432 30.48 -2.57 35.13
N GLU A 433 31.30 -2.86 34.12
CA GLU A 433 32.75 -3.01 34.33
C GLU A 433 33.37 -1.69 34.82
N ALA A 434 33.02 -0.57 34.19
CA ALA A 434 33.49 0.75 34.58
C ALA A 434 33.00 1.17 35.97
N SER A 435 31.83 0.69 36.42
CA SER A 435 31.31 0.95 37.77
C SER A 435 31.87 0.00 38.86
N GLY A 436 32.73 -0.95 38.49
CA GLY A 436 33.28 -1.95 39.43
C GLY A 436 32.31 -3.07 39.79
N SER A 437 31.34 -3.37 38.93
CA SER A 437 30.30 -4.40 39.13
C SER A 437 30.46 -5.58 38.15
N PRO A 438 31.55 -6.37 38.23
CA PRO A 438 31.83 -7.44 37.27
C PRO A 438 30.77 -8.55 37.24
N ALA A 439 30.08 -8.80 38.36
CA ALA A 439 29.02 -9.80 38.43
C ALA A 439 27.79 -9.42 37.57
N ASP A 440 27.42 -8.14 37.54
CA ASP A 440 26.31 -7.66 36.71
C ASP A 440 26.71 -7.55 35.23
N SER A 441 27.95 -7.15 34.96
CA SER A 441 28.52 -7.21 33.62
C SER A 441 28.47 -8.63 33.03
N LEU A 442 28.92 -9.63 33.81
CA LEU A 442 28.90 -11.03 33.39
C LEU A 442 27.48 -11.52 33.03
N LYS A 443 26.44 -11.10 33.77
CA LYS A 443 25.04 -11.44 33.43
C LYS A 443 24.68 -10.97 32.03
N HIS A 444 25.06 -9.75 31.65
CA HIS A 444 24.74 -9.20 30.35
C HIS A 444 25.57 -9.81 29.22
N TYR A 445 26.85 -10.11 29.45
CA TYR A 445 27.63 -10.88 28.47
C TYR A 445 27.09 -12.30 28.26
N LEU A 446 26.58 -12.97 29.31
CA LEU A 446 25.92 -14.28 29.15
C LEU A 446 24.62 -14.19 28.34
N ILE A 447 23.85 -13.11 28.48
CA ILE A 447 22.68 -12.85 27.62
C ILE A 447 23.15 -12.64 26.17
N LEU A 448 24.17 -11.82 25.95
CA LEU A 448 24.77 -11.60 24.64
C LEU A 448 25.26 -12.89 23.98
N GLN A 449 25.88 -13.79 24.74
CA GLN A 449 26.31 -15.09 24.21
C GLN A 449 25.13 -15.93 23.72
N ARG A 450 23.96 -15.83 24.37
CA ARG A 450 22.75 -16.51 23.90
C ARG A 450 22.18 -15.85 22.64
N LEU A 451 22.24 -14.52 22.55
CA LEU A 451 21.76 -13.77 21.38
C LEU A 451 22.71 -13.91 20.18
N GLN A 452 24.01 -13.99 20.43
CA GLN A 452 25.08 -14.04 19.44
C GLN A 452 26.15 -15.10 19.81
N PRO A 453 25.85 -16.40 19.66
CA PRO A 453 26.75 -17.47 20.09
C PRO A 453 28.14 -17.46 19.43
N ALA A 454 28.22 -16.91 18.22
CA ALA A 454 29.44 -16.83 17.41
C ALA A 454 30.31 -15.60 17.71
N ASN A 455 29.89 -14.68 18.59
CA ASN A 455 30.65 -13.45 18.87
C ASN A 455 31.86 -13.77 19.77
N THR A 456 33.07 -13.74 19.19
CA THR A 456 34.33 -14.08 19.87
C THR A 456 34.74 -13.06 20.92
N GLU A 457 34.37 -11.78 20.74
CA GLU A 457 34.67 -10.72 21.70
C GLU A 457 33.89 -10.94 23.00
N VAL A 458 32.61 -11.28 22.88
CA VAL A 458 31.76 -11.63 24.04
C VAL A 458 32.32 -12.85 24.77
N GLN A 459 32.76 -13.88 24.05
CA GLN A 459 33.39 -15.05 24.67
C GLN A 459 34.70 -14.73 25.39
N ALA A 460 35.50 -13.79 24.87
CA ALA A 460 36.72 -13.33 25.50
C ALA A 460 36.42 -12.55 26.79
N ALA A 461 35.45 -11.62 26.74
CA ALA A 461 35.02 -10.85 27.90
C ALA A 461 34.51 -11.74 29.06
N ILE A 462 33.71 -12.76 28.74
CA ILE A 462 33.23 -13.74 29.73
C ILE A 462 34.40 -14.45 30.42
N ARG A 463 35.39 -14.91 29.66
CA ARG A 463 36.57 -15.61 30.23
C ARG A 463 37.39 -14.69 31.12
N HIS A 464 37.56 -13.43 30.72
CA HIS A 464 38.29 -12.45 31.52
C HIS A 464 37.60 -12.17 32.86
N LEU A 465 36.27 -12.01 32.85
CA LEU A 465 35.48 -11.76 34.07
C LEU A 465 35.34 -12.97 35.01
N GLN A 466 35.72 -14.17 34.55
CA GLN A 466 35.68 -15.41 35.33
C GLN A 466 37.02 -15.78 35.97
N GLN A 467 38.11 -15.11 35.59
CA GLN A 467 39.44 -15.25 36.19
C GLN A 467 39.57 -14.27 37.36
#